data_AF-A0A3R6SSW0-F1
#
_entry.id   AF-A0A3R6SSW0-F1
#
_cell.length_a   1.000
_cell.length_b   1.000
_cell.length_c   1.000
_cell.angle_alpha   90.00
_cell.angle_beta   90.00
_cell.angle_gamma   90.00
#
_symmetry.space_group_name_H-M   'P 1'
#
loop_
_entity.id
_entity.type
_entity.pdbx_description
1 polymer ?
#
loop_
_entity_poly.entity_id
_entity_poly.type
_entity_poly.pdbx_seq_one_letter_code
_entity_poly.pdbx_strand_id
1 'polypeptide(L)'
;MNKNIGKILVYIGIPIVLLMIALRFVLYYFKSDGFNGMSLMFPLLIMGVFIFALFMSGFFAAWVYQDCRKRNDDGILWAIITFFTTPFIGLLVYFLRRSEVKQSCVACGHLVSLKAKYCEECGSKIEHKEEINDMEMKRTHHIGYIIMGTVSMILMITCLTGFIVSAASGKGINSDITSNDKVWNIGGISMNYEVVKDGVWTLDFKSASDGFIAQEDMIINNAETDILYADISCGTVPSNASITLYLVQGDIVKSVDVTNLSETLEYSLDEFENGKIHVRLLIEGVEDTISKIYIK
;
A
#
# COMPACT_ATOMS: atom_id res chain seq x y z
N MET A 1 2.71 -14.17 40.44
CA MET A 1 3.12 -13.51 39.18
C MET A 1 2.05 -12.47 38.83
N ASN A 2 2.41 -11.19 38.85
CA ASN A 2 1.45 -10.08 38.91
C ASN A 2 0.74 -9.87 37.55
N LYS A 3 -0.56 -10.17 37.48
CA LYS A 3 -1.41 -10.17 36.26
C LYS A 3 -1.48 -8.81 35.55
N ASN A 4 -1.00 -7.74 36.19
CA ASN A 4 -0.94 -6.38 35.64
C ASN A 4 0.32 -6.05 34.83
N ILE A 5 1.45 -6.75 35.04
CA ILE A 5 2.71 -6.43 34.33
C ILE A 5 2.60 -6.76 32.84
N GLY A 6 1.96 -7.89 32.49
CA GLY A 6 1.73 -8.26 31.10
C GLY A 6 0.82 -7.29 30.34
N LYS A 7 -0.18 -6.69 31.02
CA LYS A 7 -1.05 -5.68 30.42
C LYS A 7 -0.28 -4.37 30.17
N ILE A 8 0.53 -3.93 31.13
CA ILE A 8 1.36 -2.72 31.01
C ILE A 8 2.38 -2.85 29.87
N LEU A 9 3.01 -4.01 29.71
CA LEU A 9 3.93 -4.30 28.61
C LEU A 9 3.24 -4.22 27.23
N VAL A 10 2.00 -4.68 27.11
CA VAL A 10 1.22 -4.58 25.87
C VAL A 10 0.80 -3.12 25.59
N TYR A 11 0.33 -2.39 26.61
CA TYR A 11 -0.08 -0.99 26.47
C TYR A 11 1.07 -0.03 26.16
N ILE A 12 2.29 -0.32 26.59
CA ILE A 12 3.49 0.50 26.33
C ILE A 12 4.25 0.01 25.09
N GLY A 13 4.31 -1.31 24.88
CA GLY A 13 5.03 -1.92 23.76
C GLY A 13 4.41 -1.58 22.40
N ILE A 14 3.08 -1.61 22.28
CA ILE A 14 2.40 -1.31 21.00
C ILE A 14 2.68 0.14 20.53
N PRO A 15 2.52 1.18 21.37
CA PRO A 15 2.87 2.55 20.97
C PRO A 15 4.34 2.72 20.59
N ILE A 16 5.28 2.07 21.30
CA ILE A 16 6.71 2.15 20.99
C ILE A 16 7.01 1.53 19.63
N VAL A 17 6.43 0.37 19.32
CA VAL A 17 6.58 -0.28 18.01
C VAL A 17 6.01 0.62 16.90
N LEU A 18 4.82 1.18 17.09
CA LEU A 18 4.22 2.12 16.13
C LEU A 18 5.08 3.36 15.93
N LEU A 19 5.66 3.92 17.01
CA LEU A 19 6.56 5.06 16.95
C LEU A 19 7.84 4.71 16.17
N MET A 20 8.42 3.52 16.39
CA MET A 20 9.60 3.08 15.63
C MET A 20 9.31 2.87 14.15
N ILE A 21 8.12 2.36 13.80
CA ILE A 21 7.68 2.23 12.40
C ILE A 21 7.53 3.62 11.77
N ALA A 22 6.86 4.55 12.47
CA ALA A 22 6.71 5.92 12.01
C ALA A 22 8.06 6.62 11.84
N LEU A 23 8.98 6.46 12.80
CA LEU A 23 10.34 7.01 12.71
C LEU A 23 11.11 6.43 11.52
N ARG A 24 11.03 5.11 11.29
CA ARG A 24 11.65 4.51 10.08
C ARG A 24 11.07 5.07 8.81
N PHE A 25 9.76 5.27 8.74
CA PHE A 25 9.11 5.87 7.58
C PHE A 25 9.56 7.31 7.35
N VAL A 26 9.65 8.12 8.41
CA VAL A 26 10.13 9.51 8.35
C VAL A 26 11.61 9.56 7.93
N LEU A 27 12.46 8.74 8.54
CA LEU A 27 13.88 8.67 8.16
C LEU A 27 14.07 8.19 6.73
N TYR A 28 13.27 7.22 6.28
CA TYR A 28 13.27 6.78 4.88
C TYR A 28 12.82 7.91 3.96
N TYR A 29 11.76 8.64 4.32
CA TYR A 29 11.26 9.77 3.55
C TYR A 29 12.30 10.88 3.36
N PHE A 30 13.05 11.22 4.41
CA PHE A 30 14.15 12.21 4.33
C PHE A 30 15.40 11.67 3.62
N LYS A 31 15.59 10.35 3.59
CA LYS A 31 16.70 9.72 2.86
C LYS A 31 16.41 9.57 1.37
N SER A 32 15.16 9.29 1.01
CA SER A 32 14.67 9.39 -0.37
C SER A 32 14.43 10.86 -0.72
N ASP A 33 14.33 11.22 -2.00
CA ASP A 33 13.82 12.54 -2.44
C ASP A 33 12.31 12.72 -2.12
N GLY A 34 11.81 12.12 -1.03
CA GLY A 34 10.42 12.08 -0.59
C GLY A 34 9.45 11.62 -1.67
N PHE A 35 8.45 12.46 -1.94
CA PHE A 35 7.48 12.30 -3.02
C PHE A 35 7.82 13.20 -4.23
N ASN A 36 9.11 13.57 -4.43
CA ASN A 36 9.46 14.37 -5.60
C ASN A 36 8.98 13.67 -6.89
N GLY A 37 8.40 14.45 -7.81
CA GLY A 37 7.78 13.94 -9.02
C GLY A 37 6.43 13.26 -8.82
N MET A 38 5.86 13.24 -7.61
CA MET A 38 4.56 12.61 -7.34
C MET A 38 3.68 13.50 -6.46
N SER A 39 2.41 13.60 -6.83
CA SER A 39 1.41 14.36 -6.08
C SER A 39 1.19 13.75 -4.70
N LEU A 40 1.05 14.62 -3.70
CA LEU A 40 0.64 14.27 -2.33
C LEU A 40 -0.68 13.48 -2.26
N MET A 41 -1.49 13.49 -3.32
CA MET A 41 -2.72 12.70 -3.40
C MET A 41 -2.46 11.19 -3.26
N PHE A 42 -1.39 10.64 -3.86
CA PHE A 42 -1.10 9.21 -3.79
C PHE A 42 -0.85 8.70 -2.36
N PRO A 43 0.08 9.29 -1.57
CA PRO A 43 0.29 8.87 -0.19
C PRO A 43 -0.94 9.11 0.69
N LEU A 44 -1.72 10.18 0.45
CA LEU A 44 -2.97 10.43 1.16
C LEU A 44 -4.02 9.34 0.91
N LEU A 45 -4.17 8.90 -0.34
CA LEU A 45 -5.11 7.82 -0.69
C LEU A 45 -4.69 6.48 -0.08
N ILE A 46 -3.40 6.14 -0.15
CA ILE A 46 -2.86 4.92 0.49
C ILE A 46 -3.07 4.96 2.01
N MET A 47 -2.74 6.09 2.64
CA MET A 47 -2.97 6.27 4.07
C MET A 47 -4.46 6.14 4.43
N GLY A 48 -5.35 6.72 3.61
CA GLY A 48 -6.80 6.57 3.75
C GLY A 48 -7.23 5.10 3.71
N VAL A 49 -6.73 4.31 2.75
CA VAL A 49 -7.02 2.86 2.68
C VAL A 49 -6.66 2.16 3.98
N PHE A 50 -5.46 2.38 4.52
CA PHE A 50 -5.03 1.74 5.76
C PHE A 50 -5.83 2.19 6.99
N ILE A 51 -6.09 3.49 7.14
CA ILE A 51 -6.86 4.04 8.26
C ILE A 51 -8.29 3.49 8.26
N PHE A 52 -8.97 3.54 7.11
CA PHE A 52 -10.34 3.06 7.01
C PHE A 52 -10.44 1.54 7.12
N ALA A 53 -9.42 0.78 6.68
CA ALA A 53 -9.33 -0.65 6.93
C ALA A 53 -9.24 -0.95 8.44
N LEU A 54 -8.41 -0.20 9.18
CA LEU A 54 -8.29 -0.35 10.64
C LEU A 54 -9.60 -0.01 11.36
N PHE A 55 -10.27 1.08 10.97
CA PHE A 55 -11.58 1.43 11.54
C PHE A 55 -12.63 0.38 11.25
N MET A 56 -12.71 -0.12 10.01
CA MET A 56 -13.63 -1.17 9.62
C MET A 56 -13.42 -2.44 10.47
N SER A 57 -12.17 -2.90 10.61
CA SER A 57 -11.81 -4.02 11.48
C SER A 57 -12.17 -3.77 12.95
N GLY A 58 -11.86 -2.57 13.47
CA GLY A 58 -12.15 -2.19 14.86
C GLY A 58 -13.64 -2.16 15.16
N PHE A 59 -14.46 -1.57 14.29
CA PHE A 59 -15.90 -1.50 14.47
C PHE A 59 -16.57 -2.87 14.37
N PHE A 60 -16.16 -3.73 13.43
CA PHE A 60 -16.69 -5.10 13.36
C PHE A 60 -16.25 -5.96 14.54
N ALA A 61 -14.99 -5.85 14.99
CA ALA A 61 -14.54 -6.53 16.21
C ALA A 61 -15.31 -6.05 17.45
N ALA A 62 -15.57 -4.75 17.58
CA ALA A 62 -16.38 -4.18 18.66
C ALA A 62 -17.83 -4.69 18.62
N TRP A 63 -18.42 -4.82 17.42
CA TRP A 63 -19.73 -5.42 17.26
C TRP A 63 -19.75 -6.89 17.71
N VAL A 64 -18.80 -7.70 17.25
CA VAL A 64 -18.66 -9.12 17.63
C VAL A 64 -18.50 -9.26 19.14
N TYR A 65 -17.66 -8.43 19.76
CA TYR A 65 -17.46 -8.41 21.21
C TYR A 65 -18.79 -8.21 21.96
N GLN A 66 -19.60 -7.24 21.53
CA GLN A 66 -20.87 -6.93 22.16
C GLN A 66 -21.92 -8.01 21.93
N ASP A 67 -21.90 -8.65 20.75
CA ASP A 67 -22.80 -9.76 20.46
C ASP A 67 -22.46 -11.02 21.27
N CYS A 68 -21.17 -11.35 21.42
CA CYS A 68 -20.70 -12.42 22.30
C CYS A 68 -21.08 -12.20 23.77
N ARG A 69 -20.93 -10.96 24.27
CA ARG A 69 -21.32 -10.59 25.63
C ARG A 69 -22.81 -10.86 25.91
N LYS A 70 -23.69 -10.64 24.93
CA LYS A 70 -25.11 -10.97 25.04
C LYS A 70 -25.39 -12.48 25.04
N ARG A 71 -24.51 -13.26 24.43
CA ARG A 71 -24.64 -14.73 24.29
C ARG A 71 -23.87 -15.51 25.35
N ASN A 72 -23.25 -14.81 26.30
CA ASN A 72 -22.38 -15.39 27.33
C ASN A 72 -21.25 -16.27 26.75
N ASP A 73 -20.71 -15.86 25.59
CA ASP A 73 -19.55 -16.49 24.93
C ASP A 73 -18.28 -15.64 25.15
N ASP A 74 -17.11 -16.19 24.82
CA ASP A 74 -15.83 -15.48 24.93
C ASP A 74 -15.69 -14.39 23.86
N GLY A 75 -16.16 -13.19 24.20
CA GLY A 75 -16.12 -12.04 23.31
C GLY A 75 -14.72 -11.50 23.01
N ILE A 76 -13.73 -11.73 23.88
CA ILE A 76 -12.37 -11.24 23.65
C ILE A 76 -11.71 -12.09 22.57
N LEU A 77 -11.83 -13.42 22.67
CA LEU A 77 -11.31 -14.35 21.68
C LEU A 77 -11.88 -14.04 20.30
N TRP A 78 -13.22 -13.90 20.20
CA TRP A 78 -13.88 -13.65 18.93
C TRP A 78 -13.55 -12.28 18.33
N ALA A 79 -13.46 -11.23 19.13
CA ALA A 79 -13.07 -9.91 18.64
C ALA A 79 -11.63 -9.89 18.09
N ILE A 80 -10.69 -10.57 18.77
CA ILE A 80 -9.30 -10.71 18.29
C ILE A 80 -9.28 -11.47 16.97
N ILE A 81 -9.97 -12.61 16.88
CA ILE A 81 -10.04 -13.39 15.64
C ILE A 81 -10.57 -12.51 14.50
N THR A 82 -11.68 -11.80 14.71
CA THR A 82 -12.29 -10.94 13.69
C THR A 82 -11.38 -9.78 13.26
N PHE A 83 -10.61 -9.21 14.19
CA PHE A 83 -9.68 -8.13 13.87
C PHE A 83 -8.52 -8.58 12.97
N PHE A 84 -7.97 -9.78 13.18
CA PHE A 84 -6.75 -10.24 12.50
C PHE A 84 -6.96 -11.11 11.26
N THR A 85 -8.05 -11.89 11.17
CA THR A 85 -8.25 -12.84 10.05
C THR A 85 -8.80 -12.24 8.76
N THR A 86 -8.91 -10.90 8.70
CA THR A 86 -9.81 -10.11 7.84
C THR A 86 -11.25 -10.09 8.35
N PRO A 87 -11.91 -8.91 8.38
CA PRO A 87 -13.23 -8.81 9.00
C PRO A 87 -14.29 -9.69 8.34
N PHE A 88 -14.21 -9.94 7.03
CA PHE A 88 -15.15 -10.82 6.33
C PHE A 88 -15.02 -12.28 6.75
N ILE A 89 -13.80 -12.82 6.74
CA ILE A 89 -13.55 -14.21 7.15
C ILE A 89 -13.87 -14.37 8.64
N GLY A 90 -13.43 -13.41 9.46
CA GLY A 90 -13.70 -13.39 10.89
C GLY A 90 -15.19 -13.35 11.23
N LEU A 91 -15.97 -12.49 10.55
CA LEU A 91 -17.42 -12.44 10.72
C LEU A 91 -18.10 -13.70 10.21
N LEU A 92 -17.68 -14.24 9.06
CA LEU A 92 -18.24 -15.48 8.50
C LEU A 92 -18.08 -16.64 9.50
N VAL A 93 -16.85 -16.87 9.99
CA VAL A 93 -16.54 -17.92 10.96
C VAL A 93 -17.31 -17.69 12.27
N TYR A 94 -17.40 -16.43 12.71
CA TYR A 94 -18.21 -16.07 13.86
C TYR A 94 -19.67 -16.46 13.69
N PHE A 95 -20.29 -16.11 12.56
CA PHE A 95 -21.69 -16.44 12.29
C PHE A 95 -21.94 -17.95 12.22
N LEU A 96 -21.00 -18.73 11.68
CA LEU A 96 -21.11 -20.19 11.62
C LEU A 96 -21.08 -20.85 13.01
N ARG A 97 -20.28 -20.32 13.95
CA ARG A 97 -20.17 -20.89 15.32
C ARG A 97 -21.10 -20.20 16.33
N ARG A 98 -21.77 -19.10 15.96
CA ARG A 98 -22.50 -18.22 16.87
C ARG A 98 -23.49 -19.00 17.74
N SER A 99 -23.24 -19.02 19.06
CA SER A 99 -24.07 -19.73 20.04
C SER A 99 -25.45 -19.10 20.18
N GLU A 100 -26.50 -19.89 20.43
CA GLU A 100 -27.85 -19.34 20.66
C GLU A 100 -27.91 -18.50 21.95
N VAL A 101 -28.79 -17.50 21.97
CA VAL A 101 -29.03 -16.71 23.19
C VAL A 101 -29.77 -17.58 24.20
N LYS A 102 -29.24 -17.64 25.42
CA LYS A 102 -29.77 -18.46 26.51
C LYS A 102 -30.44 -17.59 27.57
N GLN A 103 -31.48 -18.12 28.20
CA GLN A 103 -32.15 -17.53 29.37
C GLN A 103 -32.16 -18.54 30.52
N SER A 104 -32.23 -18.07 31.76
CA SER A 104 -32.33 -18.94 32.93
C SER A 104 -33.79 -19.40 33.13
N CYS A 105 -33.98 -20.70 33.36
CA CYS A 105 -35.28 -21.27 33.67
C CYS A 105 -35.75 -20.78 35.04
N VAL A 106 -37.00 -20.28 35.12
CA VAL A 106 -37.57 -19.77 36.39
C VAL A 106 -37.78 -20.88 37.43
N ALA A 107 -37.98 -22.13 37.00
CA ALA A 107 -38.26 -23.25 37.90
C ALA A 107 -36.99 -23.86 38.50
N CYS A 108 -35.91 -24.00 37.74
CA CYS A 108 -34.69 -24.71 38.17
C CYS A 108 -33.39 -23.92 38.01
N GLY A 109 -33.42 -22.76 37.37
CA GLY A 109 -32.24 -21.92 37.10
C GLY A 109 -31.40 -22.33 35.89
N HIS A 110 -31.66 -23.49 35.25
CA HIS A 110 -30.87 -23.98 34.12
C HIS A 110 -30.91 -23.06 32.90
N LEU A 111 -29.78 -22.92 32.19
CA LEU A 111 -29.67 -22.06 31.00
C LEU A 111 -30.24 -22.74 29.75
N VAL A 112 -31.43 -22.33 29.35
CA VAL A 112 -32.16 -22.88 28.20
C VAL A 112 -32.13 -21.91 27.02
N SER A 113 -32.20 -22.42 25.79
CA SER A 113 -32.31 -21.58 24.59
C SER A 113 -33.58 -20.72 24.65
N LEU A 114 -33.50 -19.47 24.19
CA LEU A 114 -34.68 -18.60 24.02
C LEU A 114 -35.72 -19.17 23.05
N LYS A 115 -35.38 -20.17 22.24
CA LYS A 115 -36.32 -20.85 21.33
C LYS A 115 -36.96 -22.10 21.94
N ALA A 116 -36.50 -22.53 23.12
CA ALA A 116 -36.98 -23.76 23.75
C ALA A 116 -38.37 -23.55 24.39
N LYS A 117 -39.32 -24.43 24.05
CA LYS A 117 -40.69 -24.41 24.63
C LYS A 117 -40.77 -25.00 26.04
N TYR A 118 -39.83 -25.88 26.37
CA TYR A 118 -39.73 -26.58 27.64
C TYR A 118 -38.27 -26.57 28.10
N CYS A 119 -38.05 -26.59 29.41
CA CYS A 119 -36.72 -26.76 29.98
C CYS A 119 -36.21 -28.18 29.72
N GLU A 120 -35.00 -28.30 29.18
CA GLU A 120 -34.34 -29.59 28.92
C GLU A 120 -33.96 -30.36 30.19
N GLU A 121 -33.87 -29.68 31.34
CA GLU A 121 -33.53 -30.28 32.63
C GLU A 121 -34.78 -30.62 33.46
N CYS A 122 -35.64 -29.64 33.76
CA CYS A 122 -36.76 -29.83 34.69
C CYS A 122 -38.13 -30.03 34.01
N GLY A 123 -38.19 -30.00 32.67
CA GLY A 123 -39.41 -30.21 31.90
C GLY A 123 -40.46 -29.09 32.02
N SER A 124 -40.21 -28.04 32.80
CA SER A 124 -41.16 -26.93 32.98
C SER A 124 -41.37 -26.19 31.65
N LYS A 125 -42.61 -25.84 31.35
CA LYS A 125 -42.93 -24.99 30.20
C LYS A 125 -42.27 -23.63 30.38
N ILE A 126 -41.58 -23.16 29.35
CA ILE A 126 -41.00 -21.83 29.33
C ILE A 126 -42.08 -20.87 28.86
N GLU A 127 -42.55 -20.01 29.76
CA GLU A 127 -43.41 -18.90 29.38
C GLU A 127 -42.56 -17.85 28.67
N HIS A 128 -42.66 -17.82 27.34
CA HIS A 128 -42.21 -16.66 26.59
C HIS A 128 -43.12 -15.50 26.99
N LYS A 129 -42.69 -14.65 27.93
CA LYS A 129 -43.33 -13.34 28.07
C LYS A 129 -43.31 -12.71 26.69
N GLU A 130 -44.49 -12.45 26.14
CA GLU A 130 -44.68 -11.67 24.93
C GLU A 130 -44.21 -10.23 25.21
N GLU A 131 -42.90 -10.02 25.28
CA GLU A 131 -42.27 -8.72 25.00
C GLU A 131 -42.21 -8.49 23.48
N ILE A 132 -43.27 -8.87 22.76
CA ILE A 132 -43.38 -8.61 21.32
C ILE A 132 -43.58 -7.10 21.08
N ASN A 133 -44.13 -6.36 22.05
CA ASN A 133 -44.35 -4.91 21.95
C ASN A 133 -43.26 -4.02 22.59
N ASP A 134 -42.32 -4.59 23.36
CA ASP A 134 -41.14 -3.86 23.89
C ASP A 134 -39.85 -4.18 23.12
N MET A 135 -39.93 -5.10 22.14
CA MET A 135 -38.85 -5.39 21.20
C MET A 135 -38.68 -4.31 20.12
N GLU A 136 -39.57 -3.32 20.02
CA GLU A 136 -39.44 -2.23 19.06
C GLU A 136 -38.31 -1.24 19.42
N MET A 137 -37.82 -1.19 20.67
CA MET A 137 -36.85 -0.15 21.08
C MET A 137 -35.54 -0.64 21.73
N LYS A 138 -35.34 -1.94 21.99
CA LYS A 138 -34.04 -2.48 22.50
C LYS A 138 -33.11 -3.05 21.41
N ARG A 139 -33.57 -3.12 20.15
CA ARG A 139 -32.89 -3.86 19.06
C ARG A 139 -31.66 -3.17 18.45
N THR A 140 -31.40 -1.90 18.75
CA THR A 140 -30.48 -1.07 17.93
C THR A 140 -29.25 -0.54 18.65
N HIS A 141 -28.97 -0.92 19.91
CA HIS A 141 -27.87 -0.28 20.65
C HIS A 141 -26.45 -0.54 20.08
N HIS A 142 -26.29 -1.53 19.21
CA HIS A 142 -24.99 -1.91 18.63
C HIS A 142 -24.99 -1.90 17.09
N ILE A 143 -26.10 -1.52 16.46
CA ILE A 143 -26.17 -1.38 14.99
C ILE A 143 -25.25 -0.26 14.50
N GLY A 144 -24.97 0.73 15.36
CA GLY A 144 -24.01 1.79 15.08
C GLY A 144 -22.62 1.27 14.73
N TYR A 145 -22.14 0.19 15.37
CA TYR A 145 -20.86 -0.42 15.00
C TYR A 145 -20.88 -1.03 13.60
N ILE A 146 -21.98 -1.67 13.20
CA ILE A 146 -22.14 -2.17 11.83
C ILE A 146 -22.15 -1.00 10.85
N ILE A 147 -22.96 0.04 11.12
CA ILE A 147 -23.08 1.22 10.25
C ILE A 147 -21.71 1.90 10.08
N MET A 148 -20.99 2.14 11.17
CA MET A 148 -19.66 2.75 11.13
C MET A 148 -18.63 1.85 10.43
N GLY A 149 -18.70 0.53 10.63
CA GLY A 149 -17.89 -0.45 9.90
C GLY A 149 -18.16 -0.39 8.39
N THR A 150 -19.42 -0.35 7.98
CA THR A 150 -19.82 -0.24 6.57
C THR A 150 -19.45 1.10 5.94
N VAL A 151 -19.58 2.21 6.68
CA VAL A 151 -19.14 3.54 6.22
C VAL A 151 -17.63 3.55 6.01
N SER A 152 -16.88 2.99 6.96
CA SER A 152 -15.42 2.84 6.84
C SER A 152 -15.04 1.99 5.62
N MET A 153 -15.78 0.92 5.36
CA MET A 153 -15.58 0.09 4.16
C MET A 153 -15.80 0.86 2.86
N ILE A 154 -16.87 1.67 2.78
CA ILE A 154 -17.15 2.50 1.59
C ILE A 154 -16.02 3.50 1.37
N LEU A 155 -15.58 4.20 2.43
CA LEU A 155 -14.48 5.17 2.34
C LEU A 155 -13.17 4.51 1.91
N MET A 156 -12.85 3.33 2.45
CA MET A 156 -11.69 2.54 2.04
C MET A 156 -11.75 2.21 0.53
N ILE A 157 -12.90 1.76 0.04
CA ILE A 157 -13.09 1.45 -1.39
C ILE A 157 -12.94 2.71 -2.24
N THR A 158 -13.52 3.84 -1.82
CA THR A 158 -13.37 5.12 -2.52
C THR A 158 -11.90 5.55 -2.60
N CYS A 159 -11.12 5.43 -1.52
CA CYS A 159 -9.69 5.72 -1.55
C CYS A 159 -8.93 4.78 -2.50
N LEU A 160 -9.25 3.48 -2.47
CA LEU A 160 -8.62 2.49 -3.35
C LEU A 160 -8.94 2.75 -4.83
N THR A 161 -10.21 2.99 -5.17
CA THR A 161 -10.61 3.33 -6.54
C THR A 161 -9.98 4.64 -6.98
N GLY A 162 -9.95 5.66 -6.11
CA GLY A 162 -9.26 6.92 -6.40
C GLY A 162 -7.78 6.72 -6.69
N PHE A 163 -7.10 5.85 -5.93
CA PHE A 163 -5.70 5.52 -6.16
C PHE A 163 -5.49 4.85 -7.51
N ILE A 164 -6.28 3.82 -7.82
CA ILE A 164 -6.19 3.06 -9.08
C ILE A 164 -6.43 3.97 -10.28
N VAL A 165 -7.49 4.79 -10.26
CA VAL A 165 -7.82 5.72 -11.36
C VAL A 165 -6.73 6.76 -11.55
N SER A 166 -6.17 7.30 -10.46
CA SER A 166 -5.11 8.30 -10.52
C SER A 166 -3.81 7.71 -11.06
N ALA A 167 -3.45 6.50 -10.64
CA ALA A 167 -2.28 5.79 -11.14
C ALA A 167 -2.44 5.47 -12.63
N ALA A 168 -3.60 4.93 -13.03
CA ALA A 168 -3.87 4.55 -14.42
C ALA A 168 -3.94 5.75 -15.37
N SER A 169 -4.40 6.91 -14.89
CA SER A 169 -4.42 8.14 -15.70
C SER A 169 -3.08 8.88 -15.74
N GLY A 170 -2.09 8.48 -14.93
CA GLY A 170 -0.84 9.22 -14.76
C GLY A 170 -1.01 10.59 -14.08
N LYS A 171 -2.22 10.94 -13.65
CA LYS A 171 -2.51 12.28 -13.14
C LYS A 171 -1.79 12.52 -11.82
N GLY A 172 -0.95 13.55 -11.79
CA GLY A 172 -0.14 13.89 -10.62
C GLY A 172 1.12 13.05 -10.50
N ILE A 173 1.54 12.36 -11.57
CA ILE A 173 2.85 11.73 -11.69
C ILE A 173 3.65 12.58 -12.69
N ASN A 174 4.86 12.99 -12.32
CA ASN A 174 5.77 13.69 -13.21
C ASN A 174 6.39 12.68 -14.18
N SER A 175 5.92 12.69 -15.41
CA SER A 175 6.45 11.89 -16.51
C SER A 175 7.16 12.75 -17.57
N ASP A 176 7.46 14.01 -17.26
CA ASP A 176 8.16 14.92 -18.17
C ASP A 176 9.66 14.62 -18.16
N ILE A 177 10.15 14.03 -19.24
CA ILE A 177 11.55 13.65 -19.39
C ILE A 177 12.54 14.81 -19.30
N THR A 178 12.07 16.05 -19.46
CA THR A 178 12.91 17.26 -19.40
C THR A 178 12.90 17.91 -18.02
N SER A 179 12.09 17.41 -17.08
CA SER A 179 11.91 18.00 -15.77
C SER A 179 13.16 17.86 -14.89
N ASN A 180 13.53 18.93 -14.18
CA ASN A 180 14.58 18.85 -13.15
C ASN A 180 14.13 18.15 -11.86
N ASP A 181 12.84 17.81 -11.75
CA ASP A 181 12.32 16.97 -10.68
C ASP A 181 12.45 15.49 -11.04
N LYS A 182 12.30 14.64 -10.03
CA LYS A 182 12.26 13.19 -10.25
C LYS A 182 11.15 12.83 -11.24
N VAL A 183 11.48 11.97 -12.20
CA VAL A 183 10.53 11.44 -13.18
C VAL A 183 10.14 10.02 -12.77
N TRP A 184 8.86 9.71 -12.92
CA TRP A 184 8.30 8.40 -12.61
C TRP A 184 7.74 7.77 -13.88
N ASN A 185 8.10 6.51 -14.08
CA ASN A 185 7.64 5.74 -15.22
C ASN A 185 6.24 5.16 -14.96
N ILE A 186 5.37 5.21 -15.98
CA ILE A 186 4.00 4.67 -15.93
C ILE A 186 3.86 3.41 -16.82
N GLY A 187 4.85 3.16 -17.68
CA GLY A 187 4.97 1.97 -18.51
C GLY A 187 5.59 0.77 -17.78
N GLY A 188 5.56 -0.38 -18.45
CA GLY A 188 6.18 -1.62 -17.96
C GLY A 188 7.49 -1.92 -18.68
N ILE A 189 8.42 -2.53 -17.96
CA ILE A 189 9.65 -3.13 -18.50
C ILE A 189 9.68 -4.62 -18.16
N SER A 190 10.22 -5.43 -19.07
CA SER A 190 10.19 -6.90 -18.98
C SER A 190 11.60 -7.48 -18.90
N MET A 191 11.77 -8.48 -18.03
CA MET A 191 13.02 -9.23 -17.81
C MET A 191 14.23 -8.30 -17.62
N ASN A 192 14.07 -7.24 -16.83
CA ASN A 192 15.14 -6.27 -16.64
C ASN A 192 16.12 -6.64 -15.52
N TYR A 193 17.35 -6.20 -15.69
CA TYR A 193 18.39 -6.16 -14.68
C TYR A 193 18.98 -4.75 -14.65
N GLU A 194 18.85 -4.07 -13.50
CA GLU A 194 19.34 -2.72 -13.30
C GLU A 194 20.25 -2.69 -12.07
N VAL A 195 21.44 -2.12 -12.23
CA VAL A 195 22.43 -1.99 -11.14
C VAL A 195 23.33 -0.79 -11.37
N VAL A 196 23.67 -0.10 -10.28
CA VAL A 196 24.78 0.86 -10.27
C VAL A 196 25.92 0.25 -9.47
N LYS A 197 27.04 0.01 -10.15
CA LYS A 197 28.24 -0.56 -9.52
C LYS A 197 29.47 0.21 -9.96
N ASP A 198 30.27 0.66 -8.99
CA ASP A 198 31.50 1.41 -9.23
C ASP A 198 31.29 2.66 -10.12
N GLY A 199 30.13 3.33 -9.96
CA GLY A 199 29.76 4.51 -10.76
C GLY A 199 29.22 4.21 -12.15
N VAL A 200 29.12 2.93 -12.54
CA VAL A 200 28.55 2.50 -13.82
C VAL A 200 27.11 2.07 -13.62
N TRP A 201 26.19 2.78 -14.27
CA TRP A 201 24.80 2.39 -14.39
C TRP A 201 24.64 1.38 -15.52
N THR A 202 24.23 0.17 -15.18
CA THR A 202 23.93 -0.89 -16.14
C THR A 202 22.43 -1.15 -16.13
N LEU A 203 21.80 -1.09 -17.30
CA LEU A 203 20.42 -1.47 -17.51
C LEU A 203 20.35 -2.43 -18.70
N ASP A 204 19.93 -3.66 -18.42
CA ASP A 204 19.71 -4.76 -19.36
C ASP A 204 18.22 -5.12 -19.33
N PHE A 205 17.56 -5.24 -20.47
CA PHE A 205 16.15 -5.61 -20.53
C PHE A 205 15.76 -6.28 -21.85
N LYS A 206 14.69 -7.09 -21.79
CA LYS A 206 14.14 -7.78 -22.96
C LYS A 206 13.25 -6.87 -23.80
N SER A 207 12.31 -6.17 -23.17
CA SER A 207 11.43 -5.20 -23.84
C SER A 207 10.88 -4.19 -22.85
N ALA A 208 10.45 -3.03 -23.35
CA ALA A 208 9.78 -1.99 -22.58
C ALA A 208 8.55 -1.45 -23.33
N SER A 209 7.65 -0.81 -22.59
CA SER A 209 6.53 -0.07 -23.20
C SER A 209 7.04 1.17 -23.91
N ASP A 210 6.34 1.61 -24.96
CA ASP A 210 6.63 2.88 -25.62
C ASP A 210 6.51 4.05 -24.62
N GLY A 211 7.45 4.99 -24.71
CA GLY A 211 7.60 6.08 -23.74
C GLY A 211 8.19 5.68 -22.39
N PHE A 212 8.83 4.50 -22.27
CA PHE A 212 9.46 4.11 -21.01
C PHE A 212 10.70 4.98 -20.75
N ILE A 213 10.71 5.69 -19.62
CA ILE A 213 11.82 6.48 -19.11
C ILE A 213 12.55 5.71 -18.01
N ALA A 214 13.81 5.35 -18.24
CA ALA A 214 14.74 4.94 -17.17
C ALA A 214 15.53 6.17 -16.70
N GLN A 215 15.81 6.29 -15.40
CA GLN A 215 16.56 7.42 -14.84
C GLN A 215 17.56 6.92 -13.80
N GLU A 216 18.80 7.41 -13.90
CA GLU A 216 19.78 7.34 -12.82
C GLU A 216 20.38 8.73 -12.56
N ASP A 217 20.65 9.02 -11.29
CA ASP A 217 21.24 10.28 -10.88
C ASP A 217 22.76 10.12 -10.73
N MET A 218 23.54 10.79 -11.56
CA MET A 218 25.00 10.71 -11.55
C MET A 218 25.62 11.99 -10.97
N ILE A 219 26.90 11.94 -10.60
CA ILE A 219 27.65 13.07 -10.04
C ILE A 219 28.74 13.50 -11.03
N ILE A 220 28.71 14.76 -11.42
CA ILE A 220 29.78 15.46 -12.13
C ILE A 220 30.74 16.03 -11.07
N ASN A 221 32.00 15.61 -11.11
CA ASN A 221 33.02 16.09 -10.18
C ASN A 221 33.74 17.31 -10.76
N ASN A 222 34.01 17.29 -12.07
CA ASN A 222 34.63 18.39 -12.79
C ASN A 222 34.05 18.53 -14.21
N ALA A 223 33.05 19.39 -14.38
CA ALA A 223 32.37 19.61 -15.66
C ALA A 223 33.31 19.95 -16.82
N GLU A 224 34.42 20.65 -16.58
CA GLU A 224 35.37 21.03 -17.63
C GLU A 224 36.15 19.83 -18.23
N THR A 225 36.25 18.72 -17.50
CA THR A 225 37.06 17.56 -17.90
C THR A 225 36.31 16.25 -17.94
N ASP A 226 35.23 16.14 -17.17
CA ASP A 226 34.43 14.92 -17.06
C ASP A 226 33.69 14.69 -18.38
N ILE A 227 33.71 13.44 -18.84
CA ILE A 227 33.02 12.99 -20.04
C ILE A 227 32.03 11.90 -19.63
N LEU A 228 30.82 11.98 -20.18
CA LEU A 228 29.86 10.90 -20.08
C LEU A 228 30.11 9.88 -21.19
N TYR A 229 30.24 8.62 -20.78
CA TYR A 229 30.38 7.47 -21.66
C TYR A 229 29.09 6.67 -21.66
N ALA A 230 28.54 6.39 -22.83
CA ALA A 230 27.37 5.53 -22.99
C ALA A 230 27.64 4.43 -24.03
N ASP A 231 27.66 3.19 -23.58
CA ASP A 231 27.73 1.99 -24.41
C ASP A 231 26.35 1.32 -24.40
N ILE A 232 25.65 1.37 -25.54
CA ILE A 232 24.27 0.93 -25.67
C ILE A 232 24.16 0.04 -26.91
N SER A 233 23.66 -1.18 -26.70
CA SER A 233 23.44 -2.15 -27.77
C SER A 233 22.00 -2.63 -27.74
N CYS A 234 21.33 -2.56 -28.89
CA CYS A 234 19.98 -3.08 -29.09
C CYS A 234 20.04 -4.34 -29.96
N GLY A 235 19.44 -5.45 -29.53
CA GLY A 235 19.35 -6.67 -30.33
C GLY A 235 18.33 -6.57 -31.46
N THR A 236 17.17 -5.98 -31.18
CA THR A 236 16.11 -5.77 -32.18
C THR A 236 15.66 -4.31 -32.17
N VAL A 237 15.67 -3.67 -33.34
CA VAL A 237 15.24 -2.28 -33.55
C VAL A 237 14.17 -2.24 -34.65
N PRO A 238 12.87 -2.24 -34.28
CA PRO A 238 11.79 -2.00 -35.23
C PRO A 238 11.88 -0.63 -35.94
N SER A 239 11.20 -0.46 -37.07
CA SER A 239 11.32 0.73 -37.93
C SER A 239 10.98 2.08 -37.27
N ASN A 240 10.23 2.07 -36.17
CA ASN A 240 9.84 3.27 -35.41
C ASN A 240 10.43 3.27 -33.99
N ALA A 241 11.32 2.32 -33.70
CA ALA A 241 11.91 2.19 -32.39
C ALA A 241 13.11 3.12 -32.25
N SER A 242 13.29 3.66 -31.05
CA SER A 242 14.44 4.49 -30.72
C SER A 242 14.79 4.41 -29.24
N ILE A 243 16.04 4.70 -28.93
CA ILE A 243 16.48 5.06 -27.59
C ILE A 243 17.10 6.44 -27.66
N THR A 244 16.61 7.37 -26.84
CA THR A 244 17.19 8.71 -26.70
C THR A 244 17.75 8.89 -25.31
N LEU A 245 19.04 9.22 -25.21
CA LEU A 245 19.69 9.61 -23.97
C LEU A 245 19.39 11.07 -23.69
N TYR A 246 18.92 11.39 -22.49
CA TYR A 246 18.69 12.75 -22.00
C TYR A 246 19.59 13.05 -20.81
N LEU A 247 20.16 14.25 -20.81
CA LEU A 247 20.94 14.81 -19.72
C LEU A 247 20.22 16.07 -19.22
N VAL A 248 19.82 16.08 -17.96
CA VAL A 248 19.02 17.17 -17.38
C VAL A 248 19.67 17.66 -16.09
N GLN A 249 19.93 18.97 -16.02
CA GLN A 249 20.38 19.65 -14.82
C GLN A 249 19.86 21.09 -14.82
N GLY A 250 18.99 21.42 -13.85
CA GLY A 250 18.34 22.73 -13.79
C GLY A 250 17.53 22.99 -15.06
N ASP A 251 17.85 24.10 -15.73
CA ASP A 251 17.20 24.50 -16.99
C ASP A 251 17.90 23.92 -18.24
N ILE A 252 19.04 23.23 -18.06
CA ILE A 252 19.83 22.67 -19.16
C ILE A 252 19.33 21.26 -19.45
N VAL A 253 18.86 21.06 -20.68
CA VAL A 253 18.36 19.78 -21.19
C VAL A 253 19.06 19.47 -22.51
N LYS A 254 19.66 18.29 -22.59
CA LYS A 254 20.31 17.78 -23.79
C LYS A 254 19.83 16.39 -24.11
N SER A 255 19.81 16.07 -25.39
CA SER A 255 19.34 14.79 -25.87
C SER A 255 20.20 14.29 -27.03
N VAL A 256 20.48 12.99 -27.05
CA VAL A 256 21.23 12.32 -28.12
C VAL A 256 20.51 11.03 -28.48
N ASP A 257 20.28 10.78 -29.76
CA ASP A 257 19.79 9.48 -30.24
C ASP A 257 20.92 8.45 -30.12
N VAL A 258 20.67 7.40 -29.33
CA VAL A 258 21.62 6.33 -29.01
C VAL A 258 21.12 4.96 -29.47
N THR A 259 20.16 4.94 -30.41
CA THR A 259 19.52 3.70 -30.89
C THR A 259 20.52 2.75 -31.56
N ASN A 260 21.40 3.28 -32.40
CA ASN A 260 22.36 2.52 -33.21
C ASN A 260 23.76 3.16 -33.13
N LEU A 261 24.39 3.04 -31.97
CA LEU A 261 25.77 3.47 -31.78
C LEU A 261 26.74 2.47 -32.43
N SER A 262 27.68 2.95 -33.24
CA SER A 262 28.76 2.12 -33.79
C SER A 262 29.93 1.94 -32.83
N GLU A 263 30.15 2.94 -31.98
CA GLU A 263 31.18 3.01 -30.95
C GLU A 263 30.56 3.61 -29.68
N THR A 264 31.24 3.48 -28.54
CA THR A 264 30.81 4.10 -27.29
C THR A 264 30.64 5.61 -27.49
N LEU A 265 29.48 6.15 -27.10
CA LEU A 265 29.24 7.58 -27.12
C LEU A 265 30.11 8.25 -26.06
N GLU A 266 30.85 9.28 -26.46
CA GLU A 266 31.58 10.19 -25.57
C GLU A 266 30.91 11.57 -25.64
N TYR A 267 30.44 12.08 -24.51
CA TYR A 267 29.73 13.35 -24.42
C TYR A 267 30.39 14.29 -23.40
N SER A 268 30.86 15.45 -23.86
CA SER A 268 31.45 16.49 -23.01
C SER A 268 30.42 17.08 -22.05
N LEU A 269 30.79 17.26 -20.78
CA LEU A 269 29.91 17.84 -19.75
C LEU A 269 30.23 19.30 -19.40
N ASP A 270 31.00 19.98 -20.25
CA ASP A 270 31.49 21.37 -20.05
C ASP A 270 30.38 22.43 -19.97
N GLU A 271 29.20 22.12 -20.50
CA GLU A 271 28.01 22.98 -20.39
C GLU A 271 27.18 22.76 -19.13
N PHE A 272 27.54 21.79 -18.28
CA PHE A 272 26.88 21.48 -17.02
C PHE A 272 27.67 22.03 -15.82
N GLU A 273 27.03 22.05 -14.65
CA GLU A 273 27.66 22.41 -13.38
C GLU A 273 28.09 21.15 -12.60
N ASN A 274 29.11 21.32 -11.74
CA ASN A 274 29.51 20.27 -10.81
C ASN A 274 28.35 19.92 -9.86
N GLY A 275 28.10 18.63 -9.69
CA GLY A 275 27.04 18.12 -8.83
C GLY A 275 26.16 17.07 -9.50
N LYS A 276 24.91 17.00 -9.06
CA LYS A 276 23.95 15.98 -9.51
C LYS A 276 23.47 16.30 -10.93
N ILE A 277 23.43 15.29 -11.78
CA ILE A 277 22.81 15.33 -13.11
C ILE A 277 21.84 14.16 -13.25
N HIS A 278 20.68 14.41 -13.87
CA HIS A 278 19.72 13.37 -14.21
C HIS A 278 20.08 12.78 -15.57
N VAL A 279 20.47 11.51 -15.59
CA VAL A 279 20.75 10.76 -16.82
C VAL A 279 19.55 9.87 -17.10
N ARG A 280 18.93 10.04 -18.27
CA ARG A 280 17.66 9.38 -18.61
C ARG A 280 17.73 8.69 -19.95
N LEU A 281 17.08 7.54 -20.07
CA LEU A 281 16.87 6.85 -21.35
C LEU A 281 15.37 6.86 -21.66
N LEU A 282 14.98 7.51 -22.76
CA LEU A 282 13.67 7.35 -23.37
C LEU A 282 13.72 6.15 -24.30
N ILE A 283 12.92 5.14 -24.00
CA ILE A 283 12.87 3.88 -24.72
C ILE A 283 11.55 3.81 -25.48
N GLU A 284 11.64 3.66 -26.80
CA GLU A 284 10.52 3.52 -27.73
C GLU A 284 10.70 2.22 -28.51
N GLY A 285 9.96 1.16 -28.18
CA GLY A 285 9.86 -0.06 -28.98
C GLY A 285 11.12 -0.93 -29.21
N VAL A 286 12.28 -0.60 -28.65
CA VAL A 286 13.50 -1.45 -28.78
C VAL A 286 13.43 -2.70 -27.89
N GLU A 287 14.11 -3.76 -28.31
CA GLU A 287 14.20 -5.02 -27.56
C GLU A 287 15.63 -5.53 -27.45
N ASP A 288 15.85 -6.43 -26.48
CA ASP A 288 17.14 -7.05 -26.18
C ASP A 288 18.25 -6.00 -26.01
N THR A 289 17.99 -5.05 -25.11
CA THR A 289 18.84 -3.87 -24.94
C THR A 289 19.71 -4.00 -23.71
N ILE A 290 20.99 -3.69 -23.87
CA ILE A 290 21.95 -3.55 -22.78
C ILE A 290 22.56 -2.16 -22.88
N SER A 291 22.56 -1.44 -21.76
CA SER A 291 23.16 -0.12 -21.63
C SER A 291 24.12 -0.08 -20.45
N LYS A 292 25.25 0.60 -20.64
CA LYS A 292 26.24 0.91 -19.60
C LYS A 292 26.63 2.37 -19.73
N ILE A 293 26.32 3.15 -18.69
CA ILE A 293 26.54 4.58 -18.68
C ILE A 293 27.35 4.97 -17.45
N TYR A 294 28.34 5.82 -17.61
CA TYR A 294 29.17 6.31 -16.51
C TYR A 294 29.81 7.67 -16.85
N ILE A 295 30.25 8.39 -15.83
CA ILE A 295 30.95 9.67 -15.95
C ILE A 295 32.38 9.49 -15.42
N LYS A 296 33.37 10.03 -16.13
CA LYS A 296 34.79 9.96 -15.74
C LYS A 296 35.59 11.16 -16.20
#